data_AF-A0A0C1TVM6-F1
#
_entry.id   AF-A0A0C1TVM6-F1
#
_cell.length_a   1.000
_cell.length_b   1.000
_cell.length_c   1.000
_cell.angle_alpha   90.00
_cell.angle_beta   90.00
_cell.angle_gamma   90.00
#
_symmetry.space_group_name_H-M   'P 1'
#
loop_
_entity.id
_entity.type
_entity.pdbx_description
1 polymer ?
#
loop_
_entity_poly.entity_id
_entity_poly.type
_entity_poly.pdbx_seq_one_letter_code
_entity_poly.pdbx_strand_id
1 'polypeptide(L)'
;MDKFLLPLFVINLLLTITDAAVGYHAAPALMRHFTPDEEAAEHSTAGMRGMLGLVVALYMFFNCYGYYRGSGVMLLVVAGVILADMVAQIVLRKRVGQRSGE
;
A
#
# COMPACT_ATOMS: atom_id res chain seq x y z
N MET A 1 2.04 27.49 -8.97
CA MET A 1 2.36 26.09 -8.65
C MET A 1 1.10 25.29 -8.28
N ASP A 2 -0.02 25.99 -8.04
CA ASP A 2 -1.30 25.43 -7.57
C ASP A 2 -2.06 24.56 -8.56
N LYS A 3 -1.91 24.80 -9.87
CA LYS A 3 -2.57 23.99 -10.92
C LYS A 3 -2.16 22.51 -10.90
N PHE A 4 -1.00 22.19 -10.33
CA PHE A 4 -0.51 20.82 -10.24
C PHE A 4 -0.84 20.13 -8.91
N LEU A 5 -1.31 20.85 -7.89
CA LEU A 5 -1.62 20.28 -6.57
C LEU A 5 -2.84 19.35 -6.63
N LEU A 6 -3.89 19.78 -7.32
CA LEU A 6 -5.12 19.00 -7.48
C LEU A 6 -4.89 17.69 -8.28
N PRO A 7 -4.21 17.70 -9.45
CA PRO A 7 -3.91 16.44 -10.14
C PRO A 7 -2.95 15.55 -9.33
N LEU A 8 -1.95 16.11 -8.61
CA LEU A 8 -1.10 15.31 -7.70
C LEU A 8 -1.91 14.66 -6.58
N PHE A 9 -2.85 15.39 -5.99
CA PHE A 9 -3.74 14.85 -4.96
C PHE A 9 -4.58 13.69 -5.49
N VAL A 10 -5.17 13.84 -6.68
CA VAL A 10 -5.96 12.80 -7.35
C VAL A 10 -5.10 11.60 -7.72
N ILE A 11 -3.89 11.81 -8.23
CA ILE A 11 -2.95 10.71 -8.53
C ILE A 11 -2.60 9.96 -7.25
N ASN A 12 -2.24 10.65 -6.17
CA ASN A 12 -1.96 10.03 -4.88
C ASN A 12 -3.17 9.24 -4.35
N LEU A 13 -4.38 9.78 -4.52
CA LEU A 13 -5.63 9.07 -4.16
C LEU A 13 -5.75 7.74 -4.92
N LEU A 14 -5.60 7.77 -6.25
CA LEU A 14 -5.67 6.58 -7.08
C LEU A 14 -4.57 5.58 -6.76
N LEU A 15 -3.35 6.05 -6.52
CA LEU A 15 -2.21 5.21 -6.12
C LEU A 15 -2.48 4.52 -4.79
N THR A 16 -2.96 5.23 -3.77
CA THR A 16 -3.29 4.62 -2.48
C THR A 16 -4.41 3.58 -2.59
N ILE A 17 -5.45 3.83 -3.39
CA ILE A 17 -6.52 2.85 -3.61
C ILE A 17 -5.96 1.59 -4.29
N THR A 18 -5.09 1.78 -5.29
CA THR A 18 -4.46 0.68 -6.01
C THR A 18 -3.56 -0.13 -5.08
N ASP A 19 -2.75 0.53 -4.26
CA ASP A 19 -1.90 -0.10 -3.26
C ASP A 19 -2.70 -0.91 -2.23
N ALA A 20 -3.79 -0.33 -1.70
CA ALA A 20 -4.70 -1.03 -0.80
C ALA A 20 -5.32 -2.28 -1.46
N ALA A 21 -5.73 -2.19 -2.73
CA ALA A 21 -6.28 -3.33 -3.45
C ALA A 21 -5.23 -4.43 -3.67
N VAL A 22 -4.01 -4.06 -4.04
CA VAL A 22 -2.90 -5.01 -4.25
C VAL A 22 -2.51 -5.68 -2.92
N GLY A 23 -2.34 -4.91 -1.85
CA GLY A 23 -2.02 -5.40 -0.52
C GLY A 23 -3.10 -6.35 0.03
N TYR A 24 -4.37 -6.02 -0.17
CA TYR A 24 -5.50 -6.85 0.27
C TYR A 24 -5.53 -8.21 -0.44
N HIS A 25 -5.21 -8.26 -1.73
CA HIS A 25 -5.12 -9.51 -2.50
C HIS A 25 -3.82 -10.29 -2.26
N ALA A 26 -2.72 -9.61 -1.92
CA ALA A 26 -1.44 -10.26 -1.62
C ALA A 26 -1.39 -10.89 -0.22
N ALA A 27 -2.12 -10.32 0.74
CA ALA A 27 -2.21 -10.77 2.12
C ALA A 27 -2.49 -12.29 2.30
N PRO A 28 -3.53 -12.89 1.72
CA PRO A 28 -3.81 -14.31 1.90
C PRO A 28 -2.79 -15.22 1.20
N ALA A 29 -2.17 -14.77 0.11
CA ALA A 29 -1.16 -15.55 -0.62
C ALA A 29 0.16 -15.66 0.15
N LEU A 30 0.55 -14.60 0.87
CA LEU A 30 1.74 -14.64 1.73
C LEU A 30 1.51 -15.51 2.98
N MET A 31 0.34 -15.39 3.60
CA MET A 31 0.02 -16.06 4.85
C MET A 31 -0.07 -17.58 4.71
N ARG A 32 -0.66 -18.08 3.60
CA ARG A 32 -0.64 -19.51 3.26
C ARG A 32 0.76 -20.08 3.06
N HIS A 33 1.75 -19.24 2.77
CA HIS A 33 3.13 -19.67 2.54
C HIS A 33 3.95 -19.78 3.84
N PHE A 34 3.63 -18.99 4.87
CA PHE A 34 4.37 -18.96 6.13
C PHE A 34 3.73 -19.76 7.26
N THR A 35 2.43 -20.10 7.16
CA THR A 35 1.71 -20.76 8.25
C THR A 35 0.84 -21.90 7.69
N PRO A 36 1.23 -23.18 7.91
CA PRO A 36 0.43 -24.32 7.48
C PRO A 36 -0.82 -24.57 8.34
N ASP A 37 -0.92 -23.93 9.51
CA ASP A 37 -2.12 -23.96 10.37
C ASP A 37 -3.17 -22.92 9.94
N GLU A 38 -4.38 -23.38 9.60
CA GLU A 38 -5.47 -22.54 9.10
C GLU A 38 -5.90 -21.45 10.11
N GLU A 39 -5.97 -21.78 11.41
CA GLU A 39 -6.39 -20.82 12.45
C GLU A 39 -5.37 -19.68 12.65
N ALA A 40 -4.08 -19.99 12.59
CA ALA A 40 -3.01 -18.99 12.70
C ALA A 40 -2.88 -18.16 11.41
N ALA A 41 -3.18 -18.75 10.25
CA ALA A 41 -3.26 -18.03 8.99
C ALA A 41 -4.40 -16.99 8.99
N GLU A 42 -5.59 -17.32 9.48
CA GLU A 42 -6.72 -16.39 9.58
C GLU A 42 -6.40 -15.21 10.51
N HIS A 43 -5.89 -15.48 11.71
CA HIS A 43 -5.62 -14.43 12.70
C HIS A 43 -4.57 -13.42 12.23
N SER A 44 -3.60 -13.86 11.45
CA SER A 44 -2.52 -13.01 10.95
C SER A 44 -2.86 -12.34 9.59
N THR A 45 -3.79 -12.90 8.79
CA THR A 45 -4.43 -12.12 7.70
C THR A 45 -5.24 -10.94 8.21
N ALA A 46 -5.94 -11.09 9.35
CA ALA A 46 -6.68 -10.00 9.98
C ALA A 46 -5.75 -8.89 10.48
N GLY A 47 -4.63 -9.25 11.11
CA GLY A 47 -3.60 -8.30 11.52
C GLY A 47 -3.00 -7.51 10.35
N MET A 48 -2.66 -8.20 9.26
CA MET A 48 -2.11 -7.57 8.06
C MET A 48 -3.13 -6.63 7.37
N ARG A 49 -4.42 -7.00 7.34
CA ARG A 49 -5.48 -6.12 6.83
C ARG A 49 -5.66 -4.86 7.68
N GLY A 50 -5.55 -4.98 9.00
CA GLY A 50 -5.58 -3.83 9.91
C GLY A 50 -4.40 -2.89 9.68
N MET A 51 -3.20 -3.44 9.51
CA MET A 51 -1.99 -2.67 9.20
C MET A 51 -2.11 -1.92 7.86
N LEU A 52 -2.63 -2.58 6.82
CA LEU A 52 -2.88 -1.96 5.53
C LEU A 52 -3.87 -0.79 5.63
N GLY A 53 -4.95 -0.97 6.39
CA GLY A 53 -5.92 0.09 6.66
C GLY A 53 -5.30 1.31 7.36
N LEU A 54 -4.41 1.08 8.34
CA LEU A 54 -3.68 2.15 9.03
C LEU A 54 -2.77 2.92 8.06
N VAL A 55 -2.02 2.19 7.22
CA VAL A 55 -1.09 2.77 6.23
C VAL A 55 -1.85 3.63 5.22
N VAL A 56 -2.98 3.14 4.71
CA VAL A 56 -3.88 3.90 3.81
C VAL A 56 -4.39 5.17 4.49
N ALA A 57 -4.81 5.09 5.75
CA ALA A 57 -5.28 6.25 6.51
C ALA A 57 -4.17 7.30 6.68
N LEU A 58 -2.94 6.88 6.95
CA LEU A 58 -1.75 7.74 7.02
C LEU A 58 -1.47 8.42 5.69
N TYR A 59 -1.49 7.69 4.57
CA TYR A 59 -1.30 8.27 3.24
C TYR A 59 -2.37 9.29 2.90
N MET A 60 -3.64 9.00 3.20
CA MET A 60 -4.73 9.96 3.01
C MET A 60 -4.58 11.20 3.89
N PHE A 61 -4.18 11.01 5.16
CA PHE A 61 -3.94 12.13 6.05
C PHE A 61 -2.86 13.06 5.50
N PHE A 62 -1.70 12.52 5.10
CA PHE A 62 -0.63 13.33 4.54
C PHE A 62 -0.95 13.92 3.16
N ASN A 63 -1.72 13.21 2.33
CA ASN A 63 -2.18 13.72 1.04
C ASN A 63 -3.09 14.93 1.24
N CYS A 64 -4.08 14.84 2.13
CA CYS A 64 -4.96 15.94 2.52
C CYS A 64 -4.17 17.09 3.14
N TYR A 65 -3.27 16.80 4.08
CA TYR A 65 -2.46 17.82 4.74
C TYR A 65 -1.55 18.55 3.75
N GLY A 66 -0.92 17.84 2.81
CA GLY A 66 -0.09 18.43 1.76
C GLY A 66 -0.88 19.34 0.82
N TYR A 67 -2.11 18.93 0.47
CA TYR A 67 -3.01 19.72 -0.36
C TYR A 67 -3.48 21.01 0.35
N TYR A 68 -4.00 20.90 1.59
CA TYR A 68 -4.47 22.07 2.35
C TYR A 68 -3.35 23.04 2.72
N ARG A 69 -2.11 22.55 2.91
CA ARG A 69 -0.93 23.40 3.15
C ARG A 69 -0.37 24.02 1.87
N GLY A 70 -0.87 23.64 0.68
CA GLY A 70 -0.34 24.09 -0.61
C GLY A 70 1.07 23.57 -0.90
N SER A 71 1.52 22.50 -0.22
CA SER A 71 2.89 22.00 -0.30
C SER A 71 3.00 20.88 -1.34
N GLY A 72 3.37 21.26 -2.56
CA GLY A 72 3.63 20.28 -3.63
C GLY A 72 4.75 19.28 -3.30
N VAL A 73 5.75 19.70 -2.51
CA VAL A 73 6.82 18.82 -2.01
C VAL A 73 6.25 17.69 -1.16
N MET A 74 5.28 18.00 -0.30
CA MET A 74 4.66 16.99 0.57
C MET A 74 3.83 16.00 -0.23
N LEU A 75 3.10 16.46 -1.25
CA LEU A 75 2.40 15.57 -2.20
C LEU A 75 3.35 14.66 -2.96
N LEU A 76 4.54 15.15 -3.35
CA LEU A 76 5.56 14.34 -4.01
C LEU A 76 6.19 13.30 -3.07
N VAL A 77 6.41 13.66 -1.80
CA VAL A 77 6.89 12.70 -0.79
C VAL A 77 5.86 11.59 -0.60
N VAL A 78 4.58 11.93 -0.45
CA VAL A 78 3.50 10.94 -0.35
C VAL A 78 3.47 10.03 -1.58
N ALA A 79 3.57 10.60 -2.79
CA ALA A 79 3.65 9.82 -4.03
C ALA A 79 4.83 8.83 -4.02
N GLY A 80 6.02 9.31 -3.61
CA GLY A 80 7.22 8.49 -3.52
C GLY A 80 7.09 7.34 -2.53
N VAL A 81 6.46 7.58 -1.38
CA VAL A 81 6.22 6.54 -0.37
C VAL A 81 5.24 5.48 -0.90
N ILE A 82 4.13 5.89 -1.51
CA ILE A 82 3.17 4.94 -2.09
C ILE A 82 3.82 4.10 -3.20
N LEU A 83 4.62 4.72 -4.07
CA LEU A 83 5.34 3.99 -5.11
C LEU A 83 6.35 2.99 -4.53
N ALA A 84 7.07 3.36 -3.47
CA ALA A 84 7.98 2.46 -2.79
C ALA A 84 7.24 1.24 -2.20
N ASP A 85 6.06 1.44 -1.60
CA ASP A 85 5.25 0.35 -1.05
C ASP A 85 4.75 -0.59 -2.15
N MET A 86 4.24 -0.04 -3.26
CA MET A 86 3.84 -0.84 -4.42
C MET A 86 5.02 -1.67 -4.97
N VAL A 87 6.22 -1.09 -5.08
CA VAL A 87 7.41 -1.81 -5.52
C VAL A 87 7.76 -2.93 -4.54
N ALA A 88 7.70 -2.68 -3.23
CA ALA A 88 7.93 -3.69 -2.21
C ALA A 88 6.91 -4.84 -2.33
N GLN A 89 5.61 -4.52 -2.45
CA GLN A 89 4.54 -5.50 -2.63
C GLN A 89 4.74 -6.35 -3.91
N ILE A 90 5.16 -5.73 -5.03
CA ILE A 90 5.44 -6.43 -6.29
C ILE A 90 6.65 -7.36 -6.16
N VAL A 91 7.74 -6.91 -5.54
CA VAL A 91 8.95 -7.71 -5.31
C VAL A 91 8.63 -8.91 -4.42
N LEU A 92 7.85 -8.71 -3.36
CA LEU A 92 7.40 -9.77 -2.46
C LEU A 92 6.57 -10.81 -3.23
N ARG A 93 5.61 -10.37 -4.04
CA ARG A 93 4.80 -11.24 -4.91
C ARG A 93 5.66 -12.07 -5.87
N LYS A 94 6.64 -11.45 -6.54
CA LYS A 94 7.55 -12.16 -7.45
C LYS A 94 8.38 -13.22 -6.73
N ARG A 95 8.89 -12.91 -5.54
CA ARG A 95 9.66 -13.89 -4.74
C ARG A 95 8.81 -15.07 -4.27
N VAL A 96 7.56 -14.84 -3.86
CA VAL A 96 6.64 -15.91 -3.48
C VAL A 96 6.30 -16.80 -4.68
N GLY A 97 6.12 -16.22 -5.87
CA GLY A 97 5.84 -16.98 -7.10
C GLY A 97 7.01 -17.84 -7.60
N GLN A 98 8.26 -17.42 -7.40
CA GLN A 98 9.44 -18.15 -7.91
C GLN A 98 9.83 -19.39 -7.09
N ARG A 99 9.44 -19.50 -5.82
CA ARG A 99 9.75 -20.68 -4.97
C ARG A 99 8.75 -21.83 -5.07
N SER A 100 7.64 -21.66 -5.79
CA SER A 100 6.63 -22.72 -5.95
C SER A 100 6.93 -23.64 -7.15
N GLY A 101 8.11 -23.52 -7.76
CA GLY A 101 8.53 -24.25 -8.95
C GLY A 101 9.85 -25.02 -8.80
N GLU A 102 10.30 -25.27 -7.56
CA GLU A 102 11.38 -26.23 -7.25
C GLU A 102 10.83 -27.38 -6.40
#